data_AF-Q53900-F1
#
_entry.id   AF-Q53900-F1
#
_cell.length_a   1.000
_cell.length_b   1.000
_cell.length_c   1.000
_cell.angle_alpha   90.00
_cell.angle_beta   90.00
_cell.angle_gamma   90.00
#
_symmetry.space_group_name_H-M   'P 1'
#
loop_
_entity.id
_entity.type
_entity.pdbx_description
1 polymer ?
#
loop_
_entity_poly.entity_id
_entity_poly.type
_entity_poly.pdbx_seq_one_letter_code
_entity_poly.pdbx_strand_id
1 'polypeptide(L)'
;SVLVGANTVSAQVTTRAQAKAARETALASIAETESSIKDKAQLDSVKEKIKASVDRDEITELSAQADQIVSAQADNEAITKAEEDSSKAWEAAADQANTAKAEADELAKAEKESSDAWEKAAALDQAKQAALKEFDRYGVSNYYKNLINKAKTVEGIMELQAQVVESAKKARISEATDGLSDFLKSQTSAEDTLKSIKLSEAKEMAIRELDAQGVSDFYKNKINNAKTVEGVVALKDLILNSLAKPEVEPEAKPEVKPEVKPEAKPEVKPEVKPEVKPEVKPEVKPEVKPEVKPEVKPEVKPENKPAEVKKDEKKLPSTGESV
;
A
#
# COMPACT_ATOMS: atom_id res chain seq x y z
N SER A 1 -59.74 108.51 -38.43
CA SER A 1 -59.64 107.07 -38.08
C SER A 1 -59.09 106.16 -39.19
N VAL A 2 -58.29 106.65 -40.15
CA VAL A 2 -57.84 105.81 -41.31
C VAL A 2 -56.39 105.32 -41.18
N LEU A 3 -55.57 105.90 -40.28
CA LEU A 3 -54.16 105.50 -40.11
C LEU A 3 -53.93 104.18 -39.34
N VAL A 4 -54.95 103.64 -38.66
CA VAL A 4 -54.79 102.44 -37.81
C VAL A 4 -54.90 101.14 -38.64
N GLY A 5 -55.50 101.17 -39.83
CA GLY A 5 -55.71 99.97 -40.67
C GLY A 5 -54.52 99.56 -41.54
N ALA A 6 -53.62 100.48 -41.91
CA ALA A 6 -52.48 100.16 -42.77
C ALA A 6 -51.34 99.47 -42.01
N ASN A 7 -51.07 99.89 -40.76
CA ASN A 7 -50.02 99.31 -39.93
C ASN A 7 -50.36 97.88 -39.46
N THR A 8 -51.64 97.58 -39.21
CA THR A 8 -52.07 96.23 -38.78
C THR A 8 -52.02 95.22 -39.93
N VAL A 9 -52.41 95.61 -41.14
CA VAL A 9 -52.30 94.77 -42.35
C VAL A 9 -50.83 94.51 -42.71
N SER A 10 -49.97 95.53 -42.65
CA SER A 10 -48.53 95.37 -42.92
C SER A 10 -47.84 94.48 -41.88
N ALA A 11 -48.20 94.59 -40.60
CA ALA A 11 -47.69 93.73 -39.55
C ALA A 11 -48.13 92.26 -39.72
N GLN A 12 -49.41 92.02 -40.06
CA GLN A 12 -49.97 90.68 -40.31
C GLN A 12 -49.38 89.99 -41.56
N VAL A 13 -49.12 90.76 -42.62
CA VAL A 13 -48.47 90.23 -43.84
C VAL A 13 -47.02 89.83 -43.55
N THR A 14 -46.32 90.61 -42.71
CA THR A 14 -44.94 90.31 -42.30
C THR A 14 -44.87 89.05 -41.42
N THR A 15 -45.81 88.85 -40.49
CA THR A 15 -45.86 87.65 -39.63
C THR A 15 -46.17 86.38 -40.42
N ARG A 16 -47.09 86.44 -41.40
CA ARG A 16 -47.39 85.28 -42.26
C ARG A 16 -46.22 84.89 -43.16
N ALA A 17 -45.48 85.86 -43.69
CA ALA A 17 -44.28 85.58 -44.48
C ALA A 17 -43.18 84.93 -43.64
N GLN A 18 -42.99 85.38 -42.40
CA GLN A 18 -42.05 84.80 -41.45
C GLN A 18 -42.44 83.37 -41.03
N ALA A 19 -43.72 83.10 -40.76
CA ALA A 19 -44.21 81.76 -40.45
C ALA A 19 -44.04 80.80 -41.64
N LYS A 20 -44.29 81.26 -42.88
CA LYS A 20 -44.07 80.45 -44.09
C LYS A 20 -42.60 80.07 -44.25
N ALA A 21 -41.68 81.02 -44.10
CA ALA A 21 -40.25 80.76 -44.18
C ALA A 21 -39.76 79.81 -43.06
N ALA A 22 -40.27 79.98 -41.83
CA ALA A 22 -39.98 79.08 -40.72
C ALA A 22 -40.45 77.65 -41.01
N ARG A 23 -41.65 77.49 -41.60
CA ARG A 23 -42.20 76.19 -41.98
C ARG A 23 -41.37 75.49 -43.05
N GLU A 24 -40.99 76.20 -44.10
CA GLU A 24 -40.14 75.65 -45.18
C GLU A 24 -38.78 75.20 -44.63
N THR A 25 -38.19 76.00 -43.73
CA THR A 25 -36.92 75.68 -43.08
C THR A 25 -37.04 74.45 -42.16
N ALA A 26 -38.06 74.39 -41.32
CA ALA A 26 -38.29 73.28 -40.40
C ALA A 26 -38.54 71.96 -41.17
N LEU A 27 -39.37 71.98 -42.21
CA LEU A 27 -39.64 70.77 -43.02
C LEU A 27 -38.41 70.31 -43.79
N ALA A 28 -37.55 71.22 -44.26
CA ALA A 28 -36.29 70.87 -44.89
C ALA A 28 -35.32 70.20 -43.90
N SER A 29 -35.17 70.77 -42.69
CA SER A 29 -34.34 70.20 -41.61
C SER A 29 -34.80 68.78 -41.25
N ILE A 30 -36.12 68.58 -41.13
CA ILE A 30 -36.67 67.27 -40.83
C ILE A 30 -36.46 66.29 -42.00
N ALA A 31 -36.53 66.74 -43.26
CA ALA A 31 -36.30 65.87 -44.42
C ALA A 31 -34.85 65.36 -44.50
N GLU A 32 -33.88 66.14 -44.03
CA GLU A 32 -32.48 65.70 -43.94
C GLU A 32 -32.29 64.62 -42.87
N THR A 33 -32.96 64.78 -41.72
CA THR A 33 -32.75 63.93 -40.54
C THR A 33 -33.65 62.69 -40.49
N GLU A 34 -34.83 62.71 -41.13
CA GLU A 34 -35.81 61.62 -41.07
C GLU A 34 -35.32 60.28 -41.64
N SER A 35 -34.30 60.31 -42.49
CA SER A 35 -33.71 59.09 -43.06
C SER A 35 -32.86 58.32 -42.05
N SER A 36 -32.45 58.99 -40.97
CA SER A 36 -31.55 58.45 -39.94
C SER A 36 -32.28 57.71 -38.83
N ILE A 37 -33.61 57.65 -38.86
CA ILE A 37 -34.43 56.99 -37.82
C ILE A 37 -35.30 55.89 -38.43
N LYS A 38 -35.50 54.79 -37.69
CA LYS A 38 -36.38 53.69 -38.11
C LYS A 38 -37.87 53.96 -37.89
N ASP A 39 -38.24 54.49 -36.72
CA ASP A 39 -39.64 54.75 -36.37
C ASP A 39 -40.00 56.22 -36.62
N LYS A 40 -40.82 56.49 -37.62
CA LYS A 40 -41.20 57.86 -38.00
C LYS A 40 -42.49 58.35 -37.35
N ALA A 41 -43.20 57.53 -36.58
CA ALA A 41 -44.57 57.84 -36.15
C ALA A 41 -44.68 59.17 -35.38
N GLN A 42 -43.78 59.41 -34.43
CA GLN A 42 -43.76 60.66 -33.67
C GLN A 42 -43.28 61.85 -34.51
N LEU A 43 -42.30 61.63 -35.40
CA LEU A 43 -41.77 62.65 -36.29
C LEU A 43 -42.81 63.11 -37.33
N ASP A 44 -43.57 62.16 -37.90
CA ASP A 44 -44.66 62.42 -38.85
C ASP A 44 -45.80 63.20 -38.18
N SER A 45 -46.12 62.91 -36.92
CA SER A 45 -47.08 63.70 -36.15
C SER A 45 -46.63 65.16 -35.96
N VAL A 46 -45.35 65.38 -35.68
CA VAL A 46 -44.78 66.74 -35.56
C VAL A 46 -44.74 67.46 -36.91
N LYS A 47 -44.39 66.76 -38.00
CA LYS A 47 -44.45 67.29 -39.37
C LYS A 47 -45.85 67.80 -39.73
N GLU A 48 -46.90 67.05 -39.42
CA GLU A 48 -48.27 67.48 -39.69
C GLU A 48 -48.67 68.72 -38.87
N LYS A 49 -48.23 68.82 -37.61
CA LYS A 49 -48.44 70.03 -36.79
C LYS A 49 -47.72 71.25 -37.36
N ILE A 50 -46.48 71.10 -37.84
CA ILE A 50 -45.72 72.16 -38.51
C ILE A 50 -46.42 72.64 -39.78
N LYS A 51 -46.98 71.71 -40.58
CA LYS A 51 -47.78 72.03 -41.78
C LYS A 51 -49.09 72.77 -41.45
N ALA A 52 -49.65 72.58 -40.26
CA ALA A 52 -50.89 73.22 -39.83
C ALA A 52 -50.66 74.58 -39.15
N SER A 53 -49.56 74.77 -38.42
CA SER A 53 -49.33 75.97 -37.58
C SER A 53 -49.05 77.25 -38.40
N VAL A 54 -49.72 78.35 -38.08
CA VAL A 54 -49.53 79.67 -38.70
C VAL A 54 -48.68 80.59 -37.82
N ASP A 55 -48.29 80.12 -36.63
CA ASP A 55 -47.46 80.86 -35.67
C ASP A 55 -45.99 80.46 -35.82
N ARG A 56 -45.12 81.45 -35.97
CA ARG A 56 -43.68 81.25 -36.17
C ARG A 56 -43.00 80.67 -34.92
N ASP A 57 -43.45 81.04 -33.73
CA ASP A 57 -42.85 80.57 -32.48
C ASP A 57 -43.24 79.10 -32.21
N GLU A 58 -44.50 78.74 -32.48
CA GLU A 58 -44.97 77.35 -32.43
C GLU A 58 -44.25 76.46 -33.45
N ILE A 59 -44.04 76.93 -34.68
CA ILE A 59 -43.25 76.19 -35.69
C ILE A 59 -41.80 75.95 -35.20
N THR A 60 -41.20 76.93 -34.53
CA THR A 60 -39.83 76.83 -34.04
C THR A 60 -39.74 75.81 -32.90
N GLU A 61 -40.71 75.81 -31.98
CA GLU A 61 -40.80 74.82 -30.90
C GLU A 61 -41.04 73.41 -31.43
N LEU A 62 -41.94 73.25 -32.41
CA LEU A 62 -42.18 71.97 -33.07
C LEU A 62 -40.94 71.46 -33.83
N SER A 63 -40.16 72.36 -34.44
CA SER A 63 -38.88 71.99 -35.08
C SER A 63 -37.88 71.46 -34.04
N ALA A 64 -37.76 72.12 -32.88
CA ALA A 64 -36.90 71.65 -31.80
C ALA A 64 -37.38 70.31 -31.23
N GLN A 65 -38.70 70.10 -31.17
CA GLN A 65 -39.28 68.81 -30.77
C GLN A 65 -38.92 67.70 -31.79
N ALA A 66 -38.93 68.00 -33.09
CA ALA A 66 -38.51 67.05 -34.13
C ALA A 66 -37.03 66.65 -33.97
N ASP A 67 -36.14 67.61 -33.71
CA ASP A 67 -34.71 67.34 -33.48
C ASP A 67 -34.49 66.46 -32.24
N GLN A 68 -35.25 66.70 -31.16
CA GLN A 68 -35.20 65.86 -29.95
C GLN A 68 -35.68 64.43 -30.21
N ILE A 69 -36.73 64.24 -31.00
CA ILE A 69 -37.23 62.90 -31.38
C ILE A 69 -36.14 62.13 -32.13
N VAL A 70 -35.51 62.78 -33.13
CA VAL A 70 -34.43 62.17 -33.92
C VAL A 70 -33.24 61.78 -33.03
N SER A 71 -32.77 62.69 -32.18
CA SER A 71 -31.65 62.42 -31.27
C SER A 71 -31.97 61.26 -30.30
N ALA A 72 -33.16 61.25 -29.70
CA ALA A 72 -33.54 60.22 -28.74
C ALA A 72 -33.63 58.82 -29.38
N GLN A 73 -34.03 58.75 -30.65
CA GLN A 73 -34.05 57.48 -31.39
C GLN A 73 -32.66 56.98 -31.75
N ALA A 74 -31.77 57.88 -32.17
CA ALA A 74 -30.37 57.52 -32.42
C ALA A 74 -29.69 56.98 -31.13
N ASP A 75 -29.94 57.62 -29.99
CA ASP A 75 -29.41 57.18 -28.70
C ASP A 75 -29.98 55.81 -28.29
N ASN A 76 -31.29 55.57 -28.46
CA ASN A 76 -31.92 54.28 -28.16
C ASN A 76 -31.41 53.15 -29.07
N GLU A 77 -31.19 53.43 -30.36
CA GLU A 77 -30.60 52.44 -31.28
C GLU A 77 -29.14 52.12 -30.90
N ALA A 78 -28.37 53.11 -30.46
CA ALA A 78 -27.01 52.90 -29.97
C ALA A 78 -26.99 52.07 -28.68
N ILE A 79 -27.90 52.34 -27.74
CA ILE A 79 -28.04 51.59 -26.48
C ILE A 79 -28.43 50.15 -26.76
N THR A 80 -29.46 49.91 -27.58
CA THR A 80 -29.91 48.53 -27.89
C THR A 80 -28.82 47.72 -28.57
N LYS A 81 -28.08 48.33 -29.50
CA LYS A 81 -26.91 47.68 -30.10
C LYS A 81 -25.82 47.36 -29.07
N ALA A 82 -25.52 48.29 -28.16
CA ALA A 82 -24.55 48.07 -27.10
C ALA A 82 -24.98 46.96 -26.12
N GLU A 83 -26.27 46.86 -25.81
CA GLU A 83 -26.84 45.79 -24.98
C GLU A 83 -26.77 44.42 -25.67
N GLU A 84 -27.06 44.35 -26.97
CA GLU A 84 -26.91 43.13 -27.77
C GLU A 84 -25.45 42.66 -27.84
N ASP A 85 -24.52 43.57 -28.13
CA ASP A 85 -23.10 43.26 -28.22
C ASP A 85 -22.53 42.83 -26.84
N SER A 86 -22.99 43.48 -25.77
CA SER A 86 -22.64 43.08 -24.40
C SER A 86 -23.20 41.69 -24.05
N SER A 87 -24.44 41.39 -24.45
CA SER A 87 -25.06 40.07 -24.21
C SER A 87 -24.30 38.96 -24.92
N LYS A 88 -23.92 39.17 -26.19
CA LYS A 88 -23.09 38.23 -26.95
C LYS A 88 -21.71 38.04 -26.31
N ALA A 89 -21.11 39.12 -25.81
CA ALA A 89 -19.82 39.04 -25.12
C ALA A 89 -19.91 38.22 -23.83
N TRP A 90 -21.00 38.39 -23.06
CA TRP A 90 -21.24 37.59 -21.85
C TRP A 90 -21.47 36.11 -22.16
N GLU A 91 -22.22 35.80 -23.21
CA GLU A 91 -22.45 34.41 -23.65
C GLU A 91 -21.14 33.75 -24.11
N ALA A 92 -20.35 34.44 -24.93
CA ALA A 92 -19.03 33.95 -25.35
C ALA A 92 -18.06 33.76 -24.16
N ALA A 93 -18.09 34.65 -23.17
CA ALA A 93 -17.28 34.51 -21.96
C ALA A 93 -17.72 33.31 -21.11
N ALA A 94 -19.03 33.03 -21.01
CA ALA A 94 -19.55 31.86 -20.32
C ALA A 94 -19.11 30.55 -21.00
N ASP A 95 -19.17 30.49 -22.33
CA ASP A 95 -18.72 29.34 -23.10
C ASP A 95 -17.21 29.08 -22.96
N GLN A 96 -16.41 30.15 -22.97
CA GLN A 96 -14.97 30.06 -22.71
C GLN A 96 -14.70 29.56 -21.28
N ALA A 97 -15.42 30.06 -20.28
CA ALA A 97 -15.27 29.61 -18.90
C ALA A 97 -15.65 28.13 -18.73
N ASN A 98 -16.72 27.68 -19.39
CA ASN A 98 -17.13 26.27 -19.38
C ASN A 98 -16.09 25.37 -20.05
N THR A 99 -15.52 25.83 -21.17
CA THR A 99 -14.46 25.10 -21.88
C THR A 99 -13.20 24.99 -21.02
N ALA A 100 -12.73 26.11 -20.45
CA ALA A 100 -11.56 26.13 -19.57
C ALA A 100 -11.76 25.25 -18.33
N LYS A 101 -12.99 25.18 -17.80
CA LYS A 101 -13.31 24.29 -16.69
C LYS A 101 -13.21 22.81 -17.08
N ALA A 102 -13.73 22.44 -18.26
CA ALA A 102 -13.63 21.07 -18.75
C ALA A 102 -12.16 20.65 -19.00
N GLU A 103 -11.34 21.54 -19.55
CA GLU A 103 -9.91 21.31 -19.72
C GLU A 103 -9.18 21.16 -18.37
N ALA A 104 -9.52 21.98 -17.37
CA ALA A 104 -8.97 21.87 -16.03
C ALA A 104 -9.35 20.54 -15.34
N ASP A 105 -10.60 20.08 -15.50
CA ASP A 105 -11.06 18.81 -14.95
C ASP A 105 -10.31 17.61 -15.58
N GLU A 106 -10.05 17.64 -16.90
CA GLU A 106 -9.24 16.62 -17.58
C GLU A 106 -7.77 16.65 -17.14
N LEU A 107 -7.18 17.84 -16.97
CA LEU A 107 -5.81 17.97 -16.44
C LEU A 107 -5.70 17.43 -15.02
N ALA A 108 -6.67 17.73 -14.16
CA ALA A 108 -6.70 17.22 -12.78
C ALA A 108 -6.82 15.69 -12.74
N LYS A 109 -7.60 15.10 -13.65
CA LYS A 109 -7.69 13.65 -13.81
C LYS A 109 -6.37 13.05 -14.26
N ALA A 110 -5.71 13.64 -15.26
CA ALA A 110 -4.41 13.17 -15.75
C ALA A 110 -3.32 13.26 -14.67
N GLU A 111 -3.31 14.33 -13.88
CA GLU A 111 -2.37 14.49 -12.76
C GLU A 111 -2.59 13.42 -11.69
N LYS A 112 -3.86 13.13 -11.35
CA LYS A 112 -4.20 12.06 -10.42
C LYS A 112 -3.75 10.69 -10.93
N GLU A 113 -4.04 10.37 -12.19
CA GLU A 113 -3.62 9.10 -12.80
C GLU A 113 -2.09 8.95 -12.82
N SER A 114 -1.36 10.04 -13.09
CA SER A 114 0.10 10.07 -13.02
C SER A 114 0.62 9.85 -11.59
N SER A 115 0.00 10.49 -10.59
CA SER A 115 0.35 10.29 -9.18
C SER A 115 0.11 8.86 -8.74
N ASP A 116 -1.06 8.28 -9.04
CA ASP A 116 -1.40 6.89 -8.73
C ASP A 116 -0.44 5.91 -9.42
N ALA A 117 -0.01 6.20 -10.65
CA ALA A 117 0.98 5.40 -11.37
C ALA A 117 2.36 5.47 -10.71
N TRP A 118 2.78 6.66 -10.29
CA TRP A 118 4.05 6.86 -9.58
C TRP A 118 4.06 6.12 -8.23
N GLU A 119 2.99 6.21 -7.44
CA GLU A 119 2.88 5.48 -6.18
C GLU A 119 2.95 3.95 -6.37
N LYS A 120 2.25 3.41 -7.37
CA LYS A 120 2.32 1.98 -7.70
C LYS A 120 3.73 1.56 -8.12
N ALA A 121 4.43 2.39 -8.91
CA ALA A 121 5.80 2.12 -9.32
C ALA A 121 6.77 2.17 -8.12
N ALA A 122 6.61 3.14 -7.23
CA ALA A 122 7.40 3.27 -6.01
C ALA A 122 7.18 2.08 -5.06
N ALA A 123 5.93 1.67 -4.86
CA ALA A 123 5.60 0.49 -4.06
C ALA A 123 6.20 -0.80 -4.65
N LEU A 124 6.18 -0.94 -5.98
CA LEU A 124 6.81 -2.07 -6.67
C LEU A 124 8.32 -2.09 -6.44
N ASP A 125 8.98 -0.96 -6.58
CA ASP A 125 10.43 -0.86 -6.37
C ASP A 125 10.82 -1.14 -4.92
N GLN A 126 10.09 -0.57 -3.97
CA GLN A 126 10.30 -0.83 -2.54
C GLN A 126 10.12 -2.32 -2.20
N ALA A 127 9.09 -2.98 -2.75
CA ALA A 127 8.88 -4.40 -2.56
C ALA A 127 10.04 -5.24 -3.13
N LYS A 128 10.55 -4.88 -4.33
CA LYS A 128 11.72 -5.54 -4.92
C LYS A 128 12.94 -5.40 -4.02
N GLN A 129 13.25 -4.18 -3.58
CA GLN A 129 14.39 -3.91 -2.71
C GLN A 129 14.29 -4.68 -1.38
N ALA A 130 13.10 -4.70 -0.76
CA ALA A 130 12.86 -5.42 0.48
C ALA A 130 13.07 -6.93 0.32
N ALA A 131 12.51 -7.53 -0.74
CA ALA A 131 12.66 -8.94 -1.03
C ALA A 131 14.12 -9.32 -1.32
N LEU A 132 14.84 -8.52 -2.11
CA LEU A 132 16.26 -8.75 -2.40
C LEU A 132 17.12 -8.71 -1.15
N LYS A 133 16.88 -7.74 -0.26
CA LYS A 133 17.58 -7.63 1.03
C LYS A 133 17.34 -8.85 1.92
N GLU A 134 16.14 -9.40 1.90
CA GLU A 134 15.85 -10.63 2.65
C GLU A 134 16.51 -11.86 2.00
N PHE A 135 16.51 -11.93 0.67
CA PHE A 135 17.24 -12.97 -0.08
C PHE A 135 18.74 -12.95 0.25
N ASP A 136 19.36 -11.78 0.34
CA ASP A 136 20.76 -11.65 0.77
C ASP A 136 20.98 -12.16 2.20
N ARG A 137 20.07 -11.85 3.13
CA ARG A 137 20.14 -12.30 4.53
C ARG A 137 20.14 -13.82 4.65
N TYR A 138 19.33 -14.52 3.85
CA TYR A 138 19.22 -15.98 3.90
C TYR A 138 20.10 -16.71 2.89
N GLY A 139 20.95 -16.00 2.13
CA GLY A 139 21.87 -16.62 1.16
C GLY A 139 21.15 -17.22 -0.05
N VAL A 140 20.01 -16.65 -0.45
CA VAL A 140 19.23 -17.11 -1.60
C VAL A 140 20.00 -16.86 -2.91
N SER A 141 19.89 -17.82 -3.84
CA SER A 141 20.53 -17.77 -5.18
C SER A 141 20.13 -16.54 -6.02
N ASN A 142 21.06 -16.08 -6.85
CA ASN A 142 20.85 -15.00 -7.82
C ASN A 142 19.72 -15.29 -8.83
N TYR A 143 19.38 -16.57 -9.05
CA TYR A 143 18.25 -16.93 -9.89
C TYR A 143 16.94 -16.28 -9.41
N TYR A 144 16.63 -16.39 -8.12
CA TYR A 144 15.41 -15.81 -7.55
C TYR A 144 15.48 -14.28 -7.48
N LYS A 145 16.66 -13.71 -7.24
CA LYS A 145 16.87 -12.24 -7.30
C LYS A 145 16.51 -11.68 -8.67
N ASN A 146 16.88 -12.38 -9.75
CA ASN A 146 16.52 -11.98 -11.11
C ASN A 146 15.01 -12.08 -11.38
N LEU A 147 14.32 -13.06 -10.79
CA LEU A 147 12.87 -13.16 -10.89
C LEU A 147 12.17 -11.98 -10.19
N ILE A 148 12.61 -11.60 -8.99
CA ILE A 148 12.10 -10.43 -8.26
C ILE A 148 12.29 -9.15 -9.09
N ASN A 149 13.47 -8.96 -9.69
CA ASN A 149 13.73 -7.79 -10.55
C ASN A 149 12.80 -7.71 -11.77
N LYS A 150 12.46 -8.87 -12.36
CA LYS A 150 11.54 -8.97 -13.52
C LYS A 150 10.07 -8.90 -13.13
N ALA A 151 9.72 -9.03 -11.85
CA ALA A 151 8.35 -9.02 -11.41
C ALA A 151 7.66 -7.67 -11.67
N LYS A 152 6.37 -7.74 -11.99
CA LYS A 152 5.54 -6.57 -12.34
C LYS A 152 4.53 -6.21 -11.26
N THR A 153 4.29 -7.09 -10.29
CA THR A 153 3.30 -6.90 -9.23
C THR A 153 3.94 -7.07 -7.86
N VAL A 154 3.50 -6.26 -6.89
CA VAL A 154 3.95 -6.34 -5.50
C VAL A 154 3.55 -7.68 -4.87
N GLU A 155 2.32 -8.14 -5.15
CA GLU A 155 1.79 -9.39 -4.61
C GLU A 155 2.63 -10.60 -5.04
N GLY A 156 2.98 -10.70 -6.33
CA GLY A 156 3.82 -11.78 -6.83
C GLY A 156 5.25 -11.74 -6.27
N ILE A 157 5.78 -10.54 -5.98
CA ILE A 157 7.07 -10.39 -5.27
C ILE A 157 6.97 -10.94 -3.86
N MET A 158 5.94 -10.55 -3.10
CA MET A 158 5.76 -10.95 -1.71
C MET A 158 5.55 -12.46 -1.58
N GLU A 159 4.75 -13.05 -2.48
CA GLU A 159 4.50 -14.49 -2.48
C GLU A 159 5.79 -15.27 -2.79
N LEU A 160 6.50 -14.89 -3.86
CA LEU A 160 7.76 -15.53 -4.23
C LEU A 160 8.82 -15.37 -3.12
N GLN A 161 8.90 -14.17 -2.52
CA GLN A 161 9.80 -13.89 -1.40
C GLN A 161 9.52 -14.85 -0.23
N ALA A 162 8.26 -14.96 0.19
CA ALA A 162 7.87 -15.79 1.32
C ALA A 162 8.23 -17.26 1.10
N GLN A 163 7.86 -17.83 -0.06
CA GLN A 163 8.12 -19.22 -0.39
C GLN A 163 9.62 -19.54 -0.44
N VAL A 164 10.41 -18.68 -1.09
CA VAL A 164 11.84 -18.89 -1.26
C VAL A 164 12.61 -18.71 0.05
N VAL A 165 12.26 -17.70 0.85
CA VAL A 165 12.88 -17.47 2.17
C VAL A 165 12.56 -18.63 3.12
N GLU A 166 11.31 -19.11 3.16
CA GLU A 166 10.95 -20.24 4.01
C GLU A 166 11.71 -21.51 3.61
N SER A 167 11.82 -21.77 2.31
CA SER A 167 12.59 -22.90 1.79
C SER A 167 14.08 -22.78 2.13
N ALA A 168 14.67 -21.58 1.99
CA ALA A 168 16.06 -21.32 2.35
C ALA A 168 16.32 -21.50 3.85
N LYS A 169 15.39 -21.04 4.72
CA LYS A 169 15.45 -21.27 6.17
C LYS A 169 15.45 -22.77 6.50
N LYS A 170 14.55 -23.54 5.89
CA LYS A 170 14.48 -25.00 6.08
C LYS A 170 15.76 -25.69 5.65
N ALA A 171 16.31 -25.34 4.49
CA ALA A 171 17.56 -25.89 3.99
C ALA A 171 18.73 -25.60 4.94
N ARG A 172 18.86 -24.36 5.43
CA ARG A 172 19.91 -23.99 6.39
C ARG A 172 19.80 -24.70 7.73
N ILE A 173 18.58 -24.89 8.24
CA ILE A 173 18.37 -25.67 9.47
C ILE A 173 18.81 -27.11 9.22
N SER A 174 18.37 -27.71 8.11
CA SER A 174 18.76 -29.07 7.75
C SER A 174 20.28 -29.22 7.70
N GLU A 175 20.98 -28.32 7.01
CA GLU A 175 22.45 -28.31 6.91
C GLU A 175 23.13 -28.14 8.28
N ALA A 176 22.63 -27.22 9.13
CA ALA A 176 23.18 -27.00 10.46
C ALA A 176 22.93 -28.17 11.43
N THR A 177 21.87 -28.94 11.20
CA THR A 177 21.54 -30.13 12.00
C THR A 177 22.08 -31.43 11.41
N ASP A 178 22.66 -31.37 10.20
CA ASP A 178 23.17 -32.55 9.52
C ASP A 178 24.38 -33.11 10.28
N GLY A 179 24.43 -34.42 10.43
CA GLY A 179 25.44 -35.09 11.23
C GLY A 179 25.32 -34.90 12.75
N LEU A 180 24.47 -33.99 13.26
CA LEU A 180 24.27 -33.82 14.71
C LEU A 180 23.73 -35.11 15.35
N SER A 181 22.81 -35.79 14.66
CA SER A 181 22.25 -37.06 15.12
C SER A 181 23.29 -38.17 15.19
N ASP A 182 24.22 -38.23 14.23
CA ASP A 182 25.26 -39.25 14.21
C ASP A 182 26.39 -38.92 15.18
N PHE A 183 26.72 -37.64 15.34
CA PHE A 183 27.63 -37.16 16.39
C PHE A 183 27.11 -37.53 17.78
N LEU A 184 25.83 -37.27 18.07
CA LEU A 184 25.23 -37.63 19.37
C LEU A 184 25.22 -39.15 19.62
N LYS A 185 25.00 -39.98 18.59
CA LYS A 185 25.10 -41.44 18.70
C LYS A 185 26.54 -41.95 18.88
N SER A 186 27.52 -41.20 18.39
CA SER A 186 28.94 -41.56 18.54
C SER A 186 29.51 -41.29 19.93
N GLN A 187 28.82 -40.48 20.75
CA GLN A 187 29.21 -40.27 22.14
C GLN A 187 28.92 -41.54 22.95
N THR A 188 29.86 -41.95 23.79
CA THR A 188 29.64 -43.04 24.76
C THR A 188 28.47 -42.67 25.65
N SER A 189 27.45 -43.52 25.70
CA SER A 189 26.30 -43.30 26.56
C SER A 189 26.75 -43.15 28.01
N ALA A 190 26.15 -42.19 28.73
CA ALA A 190 26.33 -42.07 30.18
C ALA A 190 26.03 -43.40 30.89
N GLU A 191 25.15 -44.21 30.32
CA GLU A 191 24.80 -45.53 30.83
C GLU A 191 25.94 -46.55 30.67
N ASP A 192 26.67 -46.53 29.55
CA ASP A 192 27.82 -47.43 29.34
C ASP A 192 28.99 -47.04 30.23
N THR A 193 29.20 -45.73 30.41
CA THR A 193 30.17 -45.21 31.38
C THR A 193 29.80 -45.66 32.79
N LEU A 194 28.53 -45.55 33.18
CA LEU A 194 28.04 -46.00 34.49
C LEU A 194 28.18 -47.52 34.67
N LYS A 195 27.88 -48.32 33.64
CA LYS A 195 28.09 -49.78 33.64
C LYS A 195 29.56 -50.12 33.84
N SER A 196 30.47 -49.41 33.18
CA SER A 196 31.91 -49.62 33.35
C SER A 196 32.40 -49.29 34.77
N ILE A 197 31.91 -48.19 35.36
CA ILE A 197 32.23 -47.78 36.73
C ILE A 197 31.71 -48.80 37.75
N LYS A 198 30.44 -49.22 37.62
CA LYS A 198 29.84 -50.25 38.50
C LYS A 198 30.58 -51.59 38.38
N LEU A 199 31.04 -51.93 37.18
CA LEU A 199 31.83 -53.14 36.96
C LEU A 199 33.21 -53.06 37.61
N SER A 200 33.92 -51.93 37.50
CA SER A 200 35.19 -51.75 38.21
C SER A 200 35.00 -51.78 39.73
N GLU A 201 33.97 -51.11 40.25
CA GLU A 201 33.68 -51.07 41.69
C GLU A 201 33.36 -52.46 42.24
N ALA A 202 32.53 -53.24 41.53
CA ALA A 202 32.23 -54.61 41.92
C ALA A 202 33.48 -55.51 41.94
N LYS A 203 34.39 -55.35 40.98
CA LYS A 203 35.65 -56.10 40.94
C LYS A 203 36.53 -55.76 42.14
N GLU A 204 36.71 -54.48 42.43
CA GLU A 204 37.53 -54.03 43.55
C GLU A 204 36.97 -54.53 44.89
N MET A 205 35.66 -54.43 45.11
CA MET A 205 35.02 -54.94 46.32
C MET A 205 35.17 -56.47 46.46
N ALA A 206 34.91 -57.21 45.39
CA ALA A 206 35.05 -58.67 45.40
C ALA A 206 36.50 -59.10 45.68
N ILE A 207 37.48 -58.44 45.08
CA ILE A 207 38.91 -58.73 45.31
C ILE A 207 39.30 -58.43 46.75
N ARG A 208 38.88 -57.29 47.30
CA ARG A 208 39.17 -56.90 48.69
C ARG A 208 38.63 -57.92 49.69
N GLU A 209 37.46 -58.49 49.43
CA GLU A 209 36.85 -59.50 50.29
C GLU A 209 37.56 -60.86 50.17
N LEU A 210 37.97 -61.24 48.96
CA LEU A 210 38.81 -62.43 48.75
C LEU A 210 40.19 -62.28 49.40
N ASP A 211 40.79 -61.08 49.39
CA ASP A 211 42.04 -60.78 50.10
C ASP A 211 41.89 -60.93 51.61
N ALA A 212 40.76 -60.47 52.18
CA ALA A 212 40.47 -60.64 53.60
C ALA A 212 40.35 -62.13 54.02
N GLN A 213 40.01 -63.00 53.08
CA GLN A 213 39.91 -64.46 53.26
C GLN A 213 41.19 -65.21 52.87
N GLY A 214 42.26 -64.50 52.51
CA GLY A 214 43.57 -65.10 52.16
C GLY A 214 43.58 -65.86 50.83
N VAL A 215 42.68 -65.53 49.90
CA VAL A 215 42.53 -66.24 48.62
C VAL A 215 43.68 -65.91 47.65
N SER A 216 44.18 -66.94 46.96
CA SER A 216 45.26 -66.83 45.97
C SER A 216 44.96 -65.84 44.83
N ASP A 217 46.03 -65.19 44.34
CA ASP A 217 46.04 -64.27 43.19
C ASP A 217 45.41 -64.84 41.93
N PHE A 218 45.46 -66.17 41.77
CA PHE A 218 44.84 -66.86 40.64
C PHE A 218 43.33 -66.58 40.53
N TYR A 219 42.60 -66.62 41.64
CA TYR A 219 41.15 -66.39 41.65
C TYR A 219 40.79 -64.91 41.54
N LYS A 220 41.60 -64.03 42.12
CA LYS A 220 41.46 -62.57 41.97
C LYS A 220 41.64 -62.14 40.51
N ASN A 221 42.54 -62.78 39.77
CA ASN A 221 42.69 -62.52 38.33
C ASN A 221 41.45 -62.97 37.51
N LYS A 222 40.76 -64.05 37.92
CA LYS A 222 39.49 -64.45 37.27
C LYS A 222 38.39 -63.40 37.48
N ILE A 223 38.32 -62.80 38.67
CA ILE A 223 37.40 -61.68 38.97
C ILE A 223 37.71 -60.46 38.09
N ASN A 224 38.99 -60.09 37.95
CA ASN A 224 39.39 -58.97 37.09
C ASN A 224 39.00 -59.15 35.62
N ASN A 225 38.97 -60.39 35.13
CA ASN A 225 38.57 -60.73 33.76
C ASN A 225 37.06 -60.85 33.55
N ALA A 226 36.25 -60.77 34.61
CA ALA A 226 34.80 -60.81 34.49
C ALA A 226 34.26 -59.60 33.71
N LYS A 227 33.25 -59.81 32.87
CA LYS A 227 32.70 -58.77 31.96
C LYS A 227 31.43 -58.12 32.48
N THR A 228 30.81 -58.66 33.53
CA THR A 228 29.55 -58.17 34.10
C THR A 228 29.63 -58.19 35.62
N VAL A 229 28.84 -57.33 36.27
CA VAL A 229 28.78 -57.23 37.74
C VAL A 229 28.28 -58.54 38.32
N GLU A 230 27.27 -59.13 37.69
CA GLU A 230 26.69 -60.42 38.08
C GLU A 230 27.73 -61.55 37.98
N GLY A 231 28.58 -61.51 36.94
CA GLY A 231 29.66 -62.47 36.78
C GLY A 231 30.75 -62.33 37.85
N VAL A 232 31.06 -61.10 38.27
CA VAL A 232 31.97 -60.83 39.38
C VAL A 232 31.42 -61.41 40.69
N VAL A 233 30.14 -61.13 41.00
CA VAL A 233 29.49 -61.61 42.21
C VAL A 233 29.39 -63.13 42.24
N ALA A 234 28.95 -63.76 41.13
CA ALA A 234 28.83 -65.21 41.05
C ALA A 234 30.18 -65.94 41.20
N LEU A 235 31.25 -65.40 40.59
CA LEU A 235 32.59 -65.97 40.74
C LEU A 235 33.09 -65.84 42.18
N LYS A 236 32.89 -64.67 42.79
CA LYS A 236 33.26 -64.42 44.19
C LYS A 236 32.55 -65.41 45.13
N ASP A 237 31.24 -65.56 45.00
CA ASP A 237 30.44 -66.44 45.85
C ASP A 237 30.84 -67.92 45.67
N LEU A 238 31.14 -68.33 44.44
CA LEU A 238 31.65 -69.68 44.16
C LEU A 238 32.98 -69.95 44.86
N ILE A 239 33.91 -68.99 44.81
CA ILE A 239 35.22 -69.11 45.46
C ILE A 239 35.05 -69.19 46.98
N LEU A 240 34.26 -68.30 47.58
CA LEU A 240 34.01 -68.31 49.02
C LEU A 240 33.30 -69.59 49.48
N ASN A 241 32.31 -70.09 48.74
CA ASN A 241 31.63 -71.34 49.05
C ASN A 241 32.56 -72.56 48.95
N SER A 242 33.54 -72.54 48.04
CA SER A 242 34.55 -73.60 47.96
C SER A 242 35.50 -73.60 49.16
N LEU A 243 35.75 -72.43 49.77
CA LEU A 243 36.58 -72.27 50.96
C LEU A 243 35.82 -72.58 52.26
N ALA A 244 34.52 -72.34 52.29
CA ALA A 244 33.65 -72.63 53.42
C ALA A 244 33.24 -74.12 53.52
N LYS A 245 33.58 -74.94 52.52
CA LYS A 245 33.30 -76.37 52.51
C LYS A 245 34.48 -77.11 53.17
N PRO A 246 34.31 -77.77 54.33
CA PRO A 246 35.37 -78.64 54.85
C PRO A 246 35.54 -79.81 53.88
N GLU A 247 36.74 -79.88 53.31
CA GLU A 247 37.26 -80.98 52.52
C GLU A 247 37.42 -82.20 53.43
N VAL A 248 36.54 -83.20 53.27
CA VAL A 248 36.84 -84.58 53.68
C VAL A 248 36.97 -85.36 52.37
N GLU A 249 38.21 -85.77 52.09
CA GLU A 249 38.62 -86.51 50.90
C GLU A 249 38.02 -87.93 50.81
N PRO A 250 38.07 -88.56 49.62
CA PRO A 250 37.35 -89.77 49.25
C PRO A 250 38.21 -91.04 49.36
N GLU A 251 37.64 -92.20 49.73
CA GLU A 251 38.19 -93.50 49.34
C GLU A 251 37.11 -94.58 49.14
N ALA A 252 37.47 -95.52 48.28
CA ALA A 252 36.92 -96.87 48.08
C ALA A 252 35.72 -97.06 47.12
N LYS A 253 36.08 -97.44 45.88
CA LYS A 253 35.40 -98.49 45.09
C LYS A 253 35.37 -99.82 45.90
N PRO A 254 34.37 -100.70 45.76
CA PRO A 254 34.26 -101.54 44.55
C PRO A 254 32.84 -101.78 44.01
N GLU A 255 32.85 -102.45 42.85
CA GLU A 255 31.80 -102.85 41.92
C GLU A 255 30.51 -103.42 42.55
N VAL A 256 29.38 -103.26 41.86
CA VAL A 256 28.50 -104.34 41.35
C VAL A 256 27.34 -103.70 40.55
N LYS A 257 27.18 -104.12 39.28
CA LYS A 257 25.97 -103.96 38.46
C LYS A 257 24.86 -104.87 39.00
N PRO A 258 23.57 -104.50 38.89
CA PRO A 258 22.82 -104.98 37.74
C PRO A 258 21.83 -103.96 37.12
N GLU A 259 21.42 -104.33 35.91
CA GLU A 259 20.43 -103.72 35.03
C GLU A 259 19.08 -103.43 35.70
N VAL A 260 18.33 -102.46 35.17
CA VAL A 260 16.95 -102.60 34.64
C VAL A 260 16.45 -101.21 34.18
N LYS A 261 16.13 -101.09 32.89
CA LYS A 261 15.20 -100.10 32.29
C LYS A 261 13.77 -100.59 32.57
N PRO A 262 12.71 -99.74 32.67
CA PRO A 262 12.27 -98.99 31.48
C PRO A 262 11.49 -97.67 31.70
N GLU A 263 11.44 -96.92 30.59
CA GLU A 263 10.33 -96.11 30.01
C GLU A 263 9.36 -95.30 30.89
N ALA A 264 9.26 -94.00 30.56
CA ALA A 264 8.01 -93.37 30.10
C ALA A 264 8.27 -91.98 29.45
N LYS A 265 7.92 -91.86 28.17
CA LYS A 265 7.54 -90.62 27.45
C LYS A 265 6.02 -90.42 27.66
N PRO A 266 5.34 -89.40 27.10
CA PRO A 266 5.67 -88.01 26.73
C PRO A 266 4.51 -87.05 27.16
N GLU A 267 4.29 -85.93 26.43
CA GLU A 267 3.11 -85.02 26.36
C GLU A 267 3.39 -83.59 26.88
N VAL A 268 2.99 -82.48 26.25
CA VAL A 268 2.20 -82.16 25.03
C VAL A 268 2.57 -80.74 24.58
N LYS A 269 2.88 -80.62 23.27
CA LYS A 269 2.42 -79.69 22.22
C LYS A 269 1.72 -78.31 22.52
N PRO A 270 1.59 -77.43 21.50
CA PRO A 270 1.91 -75.99 21.52
C PRO A 270 0.71 -75.07 21.16
N GLU A 271 0.89 -73.75 21.05
CA GLU A 271 0.04 -72.88 20.20
C GLU A 271 0.75 -71.53 19.90
N VAL A 272 1.06 -71.18 18.63
CA VAL A 272 0.27 -70.37 17.65
C VAL A 272 0.29 -68.87 18.01
N LYS A 273 0.51 -67.86 17.15
CA LYS A 273 0.91 -67.60 15.75
C LYS A 273 1.30 -66.09 15.69
N PRO A 274 1.84 -65.57 14.56
CA PRO A 274 2.28 -64.19 14.37
C PRO A 274 1.28 -63.31 13.61
N GLU A 275 1.29 -61.98 13.82
CA GLU A 275 0.69 -60.96 12.93
C GLU A 275 1.61 -59.72 12.90
N VAL A 276 2.31 -59.43 11.80
CA VAL A 276 1.94 -58.58 10.64
C VAL A 276 1.83 -57.06 10.96
N LYS A 277 2.97 -56.36 10.80
CA LYS A 277 3.23 -55.18 9.91
C LYS A 277 2.40 -53.86 10.08
N PRO A 278 2.82 -52.74 9.43
CA PRO A 278 3.34 -51.50 10.03
C PRO A 278 2.38 -50.28 9.91
N GLU A 279 2.73 -49.09 10.40
CA GLU A 279 2.48 -47.79 9.73
C GLU A 279 3.01 -46.54 10.50
N VAL A 280 3.70 -45.67 9.74
CA VAL A 280 3.57 -44.19 9.64
C VAL A 280 3.81 -43.29 10.87
N LYS A 281 4.99 -42.64 10.83
CA LYS A 281 5.35 -41.20 10.97
C LYS A 281 4.77 -40.26 12.07
N PRO A 282 5.53 -39.19 12.40
CA PRO A 282 5.50 -38.45 13.67
C PRO A 282 4.76 -37.10 13.59
N GLU A 283 4.44 -36.51 14.74
CA GLU A 283 4.28 -35.05 14.85
C GLU A 283 4.74 -34.54 16.23
N VAL A 284 5.65 -33.57 16.16
CA VAL A 284 6.23 -32.82 17.27
C VAL A 284 5.50 -31.47 17.34
N LYS A 285 5.00 -31.13 18.53
CA LYS A 285 4.86 -29.73 18.97
C LYS A 285 5.75 -29.53 20.18
N PRO A 286 6.39 -28.36 20.29
CA PRO A 286 6.10 -27.59 21.48
C PRO A 286 5.86 -26.10 21.17
N GLU A 287 4.82 -25.58 21.83
CA GLU A 287 4.59 -24.15 22.04
C GLU A 287 5.59 -23.62 23.07
N VAL A 288 6.19 -22.47 22.78
CA VAL A 288 6.76 -21.58 23.80
C VAL A 288 6.44 -20.13 23.40
N LYS A 289 5.62 -19.47 24.22
CA LYS A 289 5.58 -18.00 24.38
C LYS A 289 6.65 -17.60 25.41
N PRO A 290 7.27 -16.41 25.34
CA PRO A 290 6.68 -15.28 26.07
C PRO A 290 6.86 -13.89 25.42
N GLU A 291 6.22 -12.94 26.09
CA GLU A 291 5.93 -11.52 25.85
C GLU A 291 7.10 -10.61 25.43
N VAL A 292 6.76 -9.49 24.76
CA VAL A 292 7.10 -8.09 25.14
C VAL A 292 6.66 -7.17 23.98
N LYS A 293 5.80 -6.18 24.26
CA LYS A 293 6.04 -4.77 23.89
C LYS A 293 5.04 -3.79 24.53
N PRO A 294 5.51 -2.60 24.96
CA PRO A 294 4.73 -1.58 25.64
C PRO A 294 4.15 -0.51 24.69
N GLU A 295 3.27 0.31 25.28
CA GLU A 295 2.60 1.52 24.80
C GLU A 295 3.49 2.54 24.07
N VAL A 296 2.96 3.22 23.03
CA VAL A 296 3.14 4.66 22.77
C VAL A 296 1.93 5.20 21.97
N LYS A 297 1.27 6.25 22.50
CA LYS A 297 0.25 7.10 21.83
C LYS A 297 0.90 8.11 20.87
N PRO A 298 0.23 8.56 19.80
CA PRO A 298 0.54 9.85 19.19
C PRO A 298 -0.45 10.94 19.66
N GLU A 299 0.03 11.93 20.41
CA GLU A 299 -0.56 13.26 20.47
C GLU A 299 -0.07 14.06 19.26
N VAL A 300 -1.00 14.58 18.46
CA VAL A 300 -0.72 15.59 17.43
C VAL A 300 -1.45 16.86 17.83
N LYS A 301 -0.67 17.93 18.06
CA LYS A 301 -1.18 19.29 18.26
C LYS A 301 -0.76 20.12 17.03
N PRO A 302 -1.67 20.91 16.43
CA PRO A 302 -1.36 21.73 15.27
C PRO A 302 -0.91 23.13 15.72
N GLU A 303 0.08 23.70 15.04
CA GLU A 303 0.45 25.10 15.22
C GLU A 303 0.46 25.83 13.87
N ASN A 304 -0.52 26.71 13.72
CA ASN A 304 -0.61 27.74 12.69
C ASN A 304 0.41 28.85 12.99
N LYS A 305 1.08 29.38 11.96
CA LYS A 305 1.03 30.83 11.66
C LYS A 305 1.62 31.19 10.27
N PRO A 306 1.02 32.16 9.56
CA PRO A 306 1.47 32.67 8.27
C PRO A 306 2.27 33.98 8.39
N ALA A 307 3.12 34.27 7.39
CA ALA A 307 3.66 35.60 7.07
C ALA A 307 3.97 35.61 5.55
N GLU A 308 3.16 36.25 4.70
CA GLU A 308 3.07 37.69 4.41
C GLU A 308 4.17 38.19 3.43
N VAL A 309 3.72 38.38 2.18
CA VAL A 309 3.98 39.48 1.24
C VAL A 309 5.41 40.00 1.09
N LYS A 310 5.96 39.91 -0.13
CA LYS A 310 6.63 41.04 -0.81
C LYS A 310 6.41 40.98 -2.33
N LYS A 311 5.74 42.04 -2.81
CA LYS A 311 5.77 42.53 -4.20
C LYS A 311 7.22 42.76 -4.63
N ASP A 312 7.54 42.47 -5.88
CA ASP A 312 8.32 43.40 -6.68
C ASP A 312 7.82 43.42 -8.13
N GLU A 313 7.53 44.64 -8.54
CA GLU A 313 6.98 45.07 -9.82
C GLU A 313 8.14 45.66 -10.65
N LYS A 314 8.04 45.56 -11.97
CA LYS A 314 8.85 46.24 -13.02
C LYS A 314 10.26 45.69 -13.33
N LYS A 315 10.41 45.12 -14.53
CA LYS A 315 10.83 45.86 -15.74
C LYS A 315 10.90 44.95 -16.97
N LEU A 316 10.02 45.20 -17.95
CA LEU A 316 10.37 45.12 -19.37
C LEU A 316 11.12 46.42 -19.75
N PRO A 317 12.09 46.35 -20.68
CA PRO A 317 11.84 46.82 -22.05
C PRO A 317 12.36 45.83 -23.11
N SER A 318 11.58 45.53 -24.15
CA SER A 318 11.57 46.21 -25.46
C SER A 318 12.65 45.73 -26.42
N THR A 319 12.18 45.12 -27.52
CA THR A 319 12.63 45.22 -28.92
C THR A 319 14.10 44.98 -29.26
N GLY A 320 14.33 44.01 -30.15
CA GLY A 320 15.54 43.92 -30.97
C GLY A 320 15.48 42.76 -31.95
N GLU A 321 14.92 43.00 -33.14
CA GLU A 321 15.26 42.23 -34.34
C GLU A 321 16.77 42.28 -34.60
N SER A 322 17.37 41.16 -35.00
CA SER A 322 18.25 41.05 -36.19
C SER A 322 19.05 39.74 -36.22
N VAL A 323 19.15 39.24 -37.45
CA VAL A 323 19.96 38.13 -38.01
C VAL A 323 19.39 36.72 -37.90
#